data_AF-A0A0C3L9K8-F1
#
_entry.id   AF-A0A0C3L9K8-F1
#
_cell.length_a   1.000
_cell.length_b   1.000
_cell.length_c   1.000
_cell.angle_alpha   90.00
_cell.angle_beta   90.00
_cell.angle_gamma   90.00
#
_symmetry.space_group_name_H-M   'P 1'
#
loop_
_entity.id
_entity.type
_entity.pdbx_description
1 polymer ?
#
loop_
_entity_poly.entity_id
_entity_poly.type
_entity_poly.pdbx_seq_one_letter_code
_entity_poly.pdbx_strand_id
1 'polypeptide(L)' 'DFLTPAKRPEISTPYDPVHLRHVGFNGWTGEFTGLPQQWQQILQENGITRLDQEKNPQAVMEIVKFYQEG' A
#
# COMPACT_ATOMS: atom_id res chain seq x y z
N ASP A 1 20.33 35.54 35.73
CA ASP A 1 18.94 35.17 35.47
C ASP A 1 18.82 33.88 34.67
N PHE A 2 18.31 32.82 35.30
CA PHE A 2 18.22 31.46 34.76
C PHE A 2 16.85 31.16 34.10
N LEU A 3 16.24 32.15 33.45
CA LEU A 3 14.87 32.06 32.92
C LEU A 3 14.79 32.16 31.40
N THR A 4 15.69 31.50 30.66
CA THR A 4 15.40 31.15 29.27
C THR A 4 14.59 29.85 29.26
N PRO A 5 13.29 29.85 28.91
CA PRO A 5 12.57 28.60 28.70
C PRO A 5 13.29 27.85 27.58
N ALA A 6 13.83 26.67 27.90
CA ALA A 6 14.43 25.80 26.91
C ALA A 6 13.42 25.59 25.77
N LYS A 7 13.74 26.09 24.57
CA LYS A 7 12.88 25.95 23.40
C LYS A 7 12.62 24.46 23.22
N ARG A 8 11.35 24.05 23.27
CA ARG A 8 10.97 22.64 23.11
C ARG A 8 11.55 22.16 21.77
N PRO A 9 12.23 21.00 21.72
CA PRO A 9 12.76 20.49 20.46
C PRO A 9 11.63 20.35 19.46
N GLU A 10 11.75 21.05 18.32
CA GLU A 10 10.83 20.94 17.20
C GLU A 10 11.12 19.61 16.50
N ILE A 11 10.18 18.67 16.60
CA ILE A 11 10.25 17.40 15.88
C ILE A 11 9.90 17.70 14.42
N SER A 12 10.84 17.48 13.51
CA SER A 12 10.60 17.63 12.07
C SER A 12 9.69 16.53 11.55
N THR A 13 9.12 16.73 10.36
CA THR A 13 8.46 15.65 9.63
C THR A 13 9.45 14.52 9.32
N PRO A 14 8.98 13.27 9.17
CA PRO A 14 9.81 12.16 8.74
C PRO A 14 10.56 12.48 7.44
N TYR A 15 11.81 12.05 7.36
CA TYR A 15 12.58 12.10 6.13
C TYR A 15 12.31 10.83 5.32
N ASP A 16 11.92 10.99 4.05
CA ASP A 16 11.62 9.90 3.10
C ASP A 16 10.62 8.83 3.62
N PRO A 17 9.36 9.20 3.92
CA PRO A 17 8.39 8.26 4.48
C PRO A 17 7.96 7.20 3.45
N VAL A 18 8.29 5.93 3.72
CA VAL A 18 7.77 4.80 2.95
C VAL A 18 6.41 4.36 3.53
N HIS A 19 5.35 4.49 2.72
CA HIS A 19 4.02 3.99 3.09
C HIS A 19 3.88 2.50 2.74
N LEU A 20 4.13 1.64 3.72
CA LEU A 20 3.85 0.21 3.61
C LEU A 20 2.40 -0.06 4.01
N ARG A 21 1.61 -0.58 3.07
CA ARG A 21 0.25 -1.06 3.33
C ARG A 21 0.23 -2.57 3.13
N HIS A 22 -0.17 -3.32 4.15
CA HIS A 22 -0.35 -4.76 4.02
C HIS A 22 -1.52 -5.02 3.06
N VAL A 23 -1.25 -5.74 1.98
CA VAL A 23 -2.28 -6.20 1.06
C VAL A 23 -2.79 -7.56 1.54
N GLY A 24 -4.10 -7.64 1.74
CA GLY A 24 -4.80 -8.88 2.08
C GLY A 24 -5.84 -9.22 1.01
N PHE A 25 -6.27 -10.48 0.98
CA PHE A 25 -7.40 -10.92 0.19
C PHE A 25 -8.52 -11.38 1.12
N ASN A 26 -9.71 -10.80 0.98
CA ASN A 26 -10.89 -11.22 1.73
C ASN A 26 -11.64 -12.30 0.93
N GLY A 27 -11.50 -13.56 1.36
CA GLY A 27 -12.14 -14.69 0.69
C GLY A 27 -13.67 -14.74 0.79
N TRP A 28 -14.29 -13.95 1.68
CA TRP A 28 -15.76 -13.85 1.76
C TRP A 28 -16.34 -12.84 0.79
N THR A 29 -15.64 -11.72 0.55
CA THR A 29 -16.09 -10.69 -0.40
C THR A 29 -15.46 -10.82 -1.78
N GLY A 30 -14.39 -11.59 -1.91
CA GLY A 30 -13.64 -11.69 -3.16
C GLY A 30 -12.74 -10.49 -3.45
N GLU A 31 -12.52 -9.63 -2.46
CA GLU A 31 -11.86 -8.33 -2.67
C GLU A 31 -10.49 -8.25 -2.01
N PHE A 32 -9.56 -7.59 -2.71
CA PHE A 32 -8.30 -7.20 -2.12
C PHE A 32 -8.49 -6.00 -1.18
N THR A 33 -7.99 -6.14 0.04
CA THR A 33 -7.90 -5.07 1.01
C THR A 33 -6.49 -4.50 1.01
N GLY A 34 -6.40 -3.18 1.13
CA GLY A 34 -5.12 -2.50 1.24
C GLY A 34 -4.31 -2.39 -0.06
N LEU A 35 -4.87 -2.76 -1.22
CA LEU A 35 -4.22 -2.57 -2.50
C LEU A 35 -4.02 -1.05 -2.78
N PRO A 36 -2.80 -0.57 -3.07
CA PRO A 36 -2.56 0.78 -3.55
C PRO A 36 -3.37 1.09 -4.81
N GLN A 37 -3.81 2.34 -4.94
CA GLN A 37 -4.62 2.78 -6.08
C GLN A 37 -3.92 2.55 -7.43
N GLN A 38 -2.61 2.77 -7.47
CA GLN A 38 -1.80 2.55 -8.67
C GLN A 38 -1.86 1.10 -9.14
N TRP A 39 -1.80 0.14 -8.22
CA TRP A 39 -1.90 -1.28 -8.56
C TRP A 39 -3.31 -1.66 -8.98
N GLN A 40 -4.35 -1.10 -8.35
CA GLN A 40 -5.73 -1.31 -8.81
C GLN A 40 -5.91 -0.86 -10.26
N GLN A 41 -5.27 0.26 -10.62
CA GLN A 41 -5.29 0.77 -11.98
C GLN A 41 -4.53 -0.15 -12.94
N ILE A 42 -3.31 -0.59 -12.58
CA ILE A 42 -2.53 -1.55 -13.39
C ILE A 42 -3.31 -2.84 -13.62
N LEU A 43 -3.96 -3.40 -12.59
CA LEU A 43 -4.77 -4.60 -12.73
C LEU A 43 -5.92 -4.39 -13.72
N GLN A 44 -6.61 -3.26 -13.65
CA GLN A 44 -7.69 -2.92 -14.58
C GLN A 44 -7.18 -2.69 -16.02
N GLU A 45 -6.08 -1.97 -16.18
CA GLU A 45 -5.44 -1.70 -17.48
C GLU A 45 -4.97 -2.98 -18.17
N ASN A 46 -4.51 -3.97 -17.39
CA ASN A 46 -4.11 -5.29 -17.87
C ASN A 46 -5.29 -6.28 -18.01
N GLY A 47 -6.53 -5.83 -17.83
CA GLY A 47 -7.72 -6.66 -18.00
C GLY A 47 -7.97 -7.67 -16.89
N ILE A 48 -7.31 -7.54 -15.73
CA ILE A 48 -7.49 -8.41 -14.57
C ILE A 48 -8.76 -7.97 -13.85
N THR A 49 -9.85 -8.68 -14.12
CA THR A 49 -11.17 -8.36 -13.54
C THR A 49 -11.26 -8.77 -12.08
N ARG A 50 -12.30 -8.30 -11.37
CA ARG A 50 -12.63 -8.81 -10.03
C ARG A 50 -12.83 -10.32 -10.02
N LEU A 51 -13.42 -10.88 -11.07
CA LEU A 51 -13.62 -12.33 -11.16
C LEU A 51 -12.29 -13.07 -11.27
N ASP A 52 -11.30 -12.52 -11.98
CA ASP A 52 -9.97 -13.11 -12.07
C ASP A 52 -9.23 -13.03 -10.74
N GLN A 53 -9.41 -11.91 -10.02
CA GLN A 53 -8.91 -11.71 -8.66
C GLN A 53 -9.47 -12.73 -7.68
N GLU A 54 -10.77 -13.01 -7.75
CA GLU A 54 -11.45 -14.03 -6.95
C GLU A 54 -10.99 -15.45 -7.30
N LYS A 55 -10.84 -15.73 -8.59
CA LYS A 55 -10.50 -17.05 -9.10
C LYS A 55 -9.05 -17.43 -8.81
N ASN A 56 -8.14 -16.45 -8.87
CA ASN A 56 -6.73 -16.68 -8.59
C ASN A 56 -6.09 -15.50 -7.84
N PRO A 57 -6.37 -15.36 -6.53
CA PRO A 57 -5.83 -14.27 -5.73
C PRO A 57 -4.30 -14.36 -5.57
N GLN A 58 -3.72 -15.55 -5.65
CA GLN A 58 -2.25 -15.70 -5.58
C GLN A 58 -1.55 -15.15 -6.82
N ALA A 59 -2.06 -15.44 -8.03
CA ALA A 59 -1.49 -14.87 -9.25
C ALA A 59 -1.56 -13.33 -9.25
N VAL A 60 -2.64 -12.75 -8.75
CA VAL A 60 -2.76 -11.29 -8.63
C VAL A 60 -1.73 -10.73 -7.66
N MET A 61 -1.47 -11.41 -6.54
CA MET A 61 -0.40 -11.03 -5.61
C MET A 61 0.99 -11.12 -6.23
N GLU A 62 1.26 -12.12 -7.06
CA GLU A 62 2.53 -12.26 -7.77
C GLU A 62 2.75 -11.13 -8.78
N ILE A 63 1.72 -10.79 -9.55
CA ILE A 63 1.75 -9.67 -10.51
C ILE A 63 2.03 -8.35 -9.77
N VAL A 64 1.30 -8.13 -8.68
CA VAL A 64 1.50 -6.96 -7.82
C VAL A 64 2.93 -6.87 -7.28
N LYS A 65 3.48 -8.00 -6.81
CA LYS A 65 4.86 -8.06 -6.30
C LYS A 65 5.89 -7.74 -7.38
N PHE A 66 5.67 -8.25 -8.60
CA PHE A 66 6.53 -7.95 -9.75
C PHE A 66 6.61 -6.44 -10.03
N TYR A 67 5.49 -5.71 -9.97
CA TYR A 67 5.47 -4.25 -10.14
C TYR A 67 6.06 -3.46 -8.96
N GLN A 68 6.32 -4.11 -7.83
CA GLN A 68 6.88 -3.49 -6.63
C GLN A 68 8.40 -3.61 -6.56
N GLU A 69 8.97 -4.64 -7.20
CA GLU A 69 10.42 -4.89 -7.27
C GLU A 69 11.08 -4.25 -8.51
N GLY A 70 10.27 -3.81 -9.48
CA GLY A 70 10.70 -3.17 -10.73
C GLY A 70 10.85 -1.65 -10.65
#